data_AF-A0A6P1SVG9-F1
#
_entry.id   AF-A0A6P1SVG9-F1
#
_cell.length_a   1.000
_cell.length_b   1.000
_cell.length_c   1.000
_cell.angle_alpha   90.00
_cell.angle_beta   90.00
_cell.angle_gamma   90.00
#
_symmetry.space_group_name_H-M   'P 1'
#
loop_
_entity.id
_entity.type
_entity.pdbx_description
1 polymer ?
#
loop_
_entity_poly.entity_id
_entity_poly.type
_entity_poly.pdbx_seq_one_letter_code
_entity_poly.pdbx_strand_id
1 'polypeptide(L)'
;MANGLDDFNTFIKGYKGVLAATLGGALMALISEFSNITPPFPDGIIQITAVFQLLILIFVYQVIDRKSKRFVDKQVVGGIILFVVSFLIYVFALNFLSYPDPDGERKLKGFFCTEKAEEFFQGACPWIADEAVAQSGGIEGDIWTDLGRDLVGMTVLILWLIMFSAVSFAVAVFANFQRRRKAK
;
A
#
# COMPACT_ATOMS: atom_id res chain seq x y z
N MET A 1 5.46 26.13 29.68
CA MET A 1 4.70 24.87 29.77
C MET A 1 4.67 24.28 28.37
N ALA A 2 5.28 23.12 28.16
CA ALA A 2 5.21 22.47 26.85
C ALA A 2 3.75 22.05 26.60
N ASN A 3 3.18 22.46 25.47
CA ASN A 3 1.86 22.01 25.06
C ASN A 3 1.98 20.60 24.47
N GLY A 4 0.97 19.73 24.62
CA GLY A 4 0.97 18.39 24.04
C GLY A 4 1.18 18.37 22.52
N LEU A 5 0.89 19.48 21.83
CA LEU A 5 1.19 19.68 20.41
C LEU A 5 2.68 19.78 20.11
N ASP A 6 3.47 20.42 20.97
CA ASP A 6 4.94 20.57 20.78
C ASP A 6 5.65 19.21 20.90
N ASP A 7 5.20 18.38 21.84
CA ASP A 7 5.69 17.01 22.03
C ASP A 7 5.35 16.13 20.83
N PHE A 8 4.15 16.27 20.27
CA PHE A 8 3.73 15.57 19.07
C PHE A 8 4.53 16.01 17.83
N ASN A 9 4.79 17.31 17.68
CA ASN A 9 5.63 17.84 16.60
C ASN A 9 7.06 17.30 16.67
N THR A 10 7.61 17.19 17.88
CA THR A 10 8.93 16.58 18.12
C THR A 10 8.93 15.10 17.74
N PHE A 11 7.85 14.38 18.08
CA PHE A 11 7.67 12.99 17.66
C PHE A 11 7.61 12.84 16.13
N ILE A 12 6.86 13.68 15.43
CA ILE A 12 6.80 13.68 13.95
C ILE A 12 8.18 13.93 13.35
N LYS A 13 8.94 14.90 13.86
CA LYS A 13 10.31 15.16 13.38
C LYS A 13 11.20 13.94 13.54
N GLY A 14 11.11 13.25 14.68
CA GLY A 14 11.82 11.99 14.92
C GLY A 14 11.41 10.90 13.94
N TYR A 15 10.10 10.71 13.73
CA TYR A 15 9.56 9.76 12.75
C TYR A 15 10.06 10.05 11.33
N LYS A 16 10.00 11.31 10.88
CA LYS A 16 10.53 11.73 9.57
C LYS A 16 12.03 11.48 9.46
N GLY A 17 12.79 11.69 10.53
CA GLY A 17 14.22 11.39 10.56
C GLY A 17 14.52 9.89 10.41
N VAL A 18 13.75 9.03 11.08
CA VAL A 18 13.86 7.57 10.93
C VAL A 18 13.49 7.16 9.51
N LEU A 19 12.36 7.64 8.99
CA LEU A 19 11.98 7.39 7.61
C LEU A 19 13.08 7.85 6.64
N ALA A 20 13.58 9.08 6.75
CA ALA A 20 14.63 9.58 5.87
C ALA A 20 15.90 8.72 5.94
N ALA A 21 16.29 8.26 7.13
CA ALA A 21 17.46 7.39 7.30
C ALA A 21 17.25 5.99 6.70
N THR A 22 16.05 5.42 6.81
CA THR A 22 15.72 4.11 6.22
C THR A 22 15.51 4.20 4.71
N LEU A 23 14.97 5.32 4.23
CA LEU A 23 14.50 5.49 2.86
C LEU A 23 15.50 6.22 1.95
N GLY A 24 16.45 6.98 2.50
CA GLY A 24 17.30 7.91 1.75
C GLY A 24 18.17 7.33 0.63
N GLY A 25 18.35 6.01 0.56
CA GLY A 25 19.02 5.33 -0.56
C GLY A 25 18.12 4.31 -1.27
N ALA A 26 17.42 3.47 -0.51
CA ALA A 26 16.59 2.41 -1.07
C ALA A 26 15.31 2.94 -1.75
N LEU A 27 14.75 4.05 -1.27
CA LEU A 27 13.47 4.53 -1.78
C LEU A 27 13.59 5.13 -3.17
N MET A 28 14.72 5.74 -3.54
CA MET A 28 14.88 6.28 -4.90
C MET A 28 14.97 5.15 -5.93
N ALA A 29 15.73 4.09 -5.62
CA ALA A 29 15.81 2.89 -6.46
C ALA A 29 14.47 2.14 -6.52
N LEU A 30 13.75 2.08 -5.39
CA LEU A 30 12.38 1.57 -5.40
C LEU A 30 11.48 2.46 -6.26
N ILE A 31 11.39 3.76 -6.04
CA ILE A 31 10.49 4.64 -6.80
C ILE A 31 10.75 4.54 -8.31
N SER A 32 12.01 4.45 -8.75
CA SER A 32 12.32 4.28 -10.17
C SER A 32 11.91 2.92 -10.74
N GLU A 33 12.03 1.84 -9.96
CA GLU A 33 11.57 0.51 -10.40
C GLU A 33 10.04 0.37 -10.31
N PHE A 34 9.45 1.03 -9.32
CA PHE A 34 8.02 1.01 -9.08
C PHE A 34 7.26 1.95 -9.99
N SER A 35 7.89 2.91 -10.68
CA SER A 35 7.19 3.74 -11.67
C SER A 35 6.55 2.89 -12.79
N ASN A 36 7.14 1.74 -13.11
CA ASN A 36 6.60 0.80 -14.11
C ASN A 36 5.64 -0.25 -13.50
N ILE A 37 5.60 -0.35 -12.18
CA ILE A 37 4.77 -1.31 -11.42
C ILE A 37 3.58 -0.61 -10.75
N THR A 38 3.50 0.72 -10.82
CA THR A 38 2.41 1.47 -10.20
C THR A 38 1.15 1.20 -11.02
N PRO A 39 0.15 0.49 -10.46
CA PRO A 39 -1.10 0.29 -11.16
C PRO A 39 -1.76 1.67 -11.39
N PRO A 40 -2.72 1.75 -12.33
CA PRO A 40 -3.52 2.96 -12.54
C PRO A 40 -4.37 3.25 -11.29
N PHE A 41 -3.73 3.84 -10.29
CA PHE A 41 -4.38 4.29 -9.07
C PHE A 41 -5.13 5.60 -9.36
N PRO A 42 -6.16 5.91 -8.58
CA PRO A 42 -6.76 7.23 -8.64
C PRO A 42 -5.71 8.29 -8.30
N ASP A 43 -5.81 9.42 -9.00
CA ASP A 43 -5.07 10.61 -8.64
C ASP A 43 -5.29 10.91 -7.15
N GLY A 44 -4.19 11.03 -6.41
CA GLY A 44 -4.26 11.34 -4.98
C GLY A 44 -3.93 10.18 -4.02
N ILE A 45 -3.54 8.99 -4.49
CA ILE A 45 -3.21 7.86 -3.59
C ILE A 45 -2.13 8.21 -2.56
N ILE A 46 -1.16 9.06 -2.93
CA ILE A 46 -0.10 9.52 -2.04
C ILE A 46 -0.69 10.33 -0.88
N GLN A 47 -1.64 11.22 -1.15
CA GLN A 47 -2.34 12.05 -0.18
C GLN A 47 -3.19 11.19 0.75
N ILE A 48 -3.93 10.21 0.20
CA ILE A 48 -4.72 9.25 0.98
C ILE A 48 -3.80 8.47 1.93
N THR A 49 -2.70 7.92 1.40
CA THR A 49 -1.71 7.18 2.20
C THR A 49 -1.16 8.06 3.33
N ALA A 50 -0.80 9.31 3.04
CA ALA A 50 -0.28 10.24 4.05
C ALA A 50 -1.29 10.54 5.17
N VAL A 51 -2.58 10.70 4.84
CA VAL A 51 -3.65 10.90 5.82
C VAL A 51 -3.78 9.67 6.73
N PHE A 52 -3.81 8.47 6.16
CA PHE A 52 -3.86 7.23 6.94
C PHE A 52 -2.65 7.07 7.87
N GLN A 53 -1.45 7.36 7.37
CA GLN A 53 -0.24 7.33 8.19
C GLN A 53 -0.31 8.33 9.35
N LEU A 54 -0.79 9.54 9.10
CA LEU A 54 -0.97 10.54 10.16
C LEU A 54 -1.94 10.06 11.25
N LEU A 55 -3.08 9.46 10.87
CA LEU A 55 -4.04 8.89 11.82
C LEU A 55 -3.41 7.79 12.68
N ILE A 56 -2.58 6.93 12.08
CA ILE A 56 -1.85 5.88 12.80
C ILE A 56 -0.84 6.48 13.78
N LEU A 57 -0.11 7.52 13.38
CA LEU A 57 0.83 8.21 14.25
C LEU A 57 0.13 8.82 15.46
N ILE A 58 -1.02 9.47 15.25
CA ILE A 58 -1.85 10.02 16.33
C ILE A 58 -2.31 8.88 17.26
N PHE A 59 -2.82 7.79 16.70
CA PHE A 59 -3.27 6.63 17.48
C PHE A 59 -2.14 6.03 18.33
N VAL A 60 -0.97 5.80 17.74
CA VAL A 60 0.20 5.27 18.44
C VAL A 60 0.65 6.21 19.56
N TYR A 61 0.69 7.52 19.27
CA TYR A 61 1.06 8.54 20.24
C TYR A 61 0.14 8.50 21.47
N GLN A 62 -1.17 8.44 21.26
CA GLN A 62 -2.16 8.45 22.34
C GLN A 62 -2.19 7.14 23.14
N VAL A 63 -2.07 5.99 22.48
CA VAL A 63 -2.33 4.69 23.12
C VAL A 63 -1.08 4.03 23.71
N ILE A 64 0.09 4.22 23.10
CA ILE A 64 1.30 3.44 23.42
C ILE A 64 2.21 4.13 24.44
N ASP A 65 2.00 5.41 24.73
CA ASP A 65 2.88 6.22 25.58
C ASP A 65 3.08 5.67 27.00
N ARG A 66 2.16 4.86 27.54
CA ARG A 66 2.28 4.28 28.89
C ARG A 66 2.59 2.79 28.93
N LYS A 67 2.81 2.15 27.77
CA LYS A 67 2.98 0.69 27.69
C LYS A 67 4.40 0.25 28.05
N SER A 68 4.55 -1.00 28.47
CA SER A 68 5.82 -1.61 28.87
C SER A 68 6.68 -1.99 27.65
N LYS A 69 8.01 -2.15 27.84
CA LYS A 69 8.94 -2.55 26.78
C LYS A 69 8.50 -3.85 26.08
N ARG A 70 8.14 -4.88 26.84
CA ARG A 70 7.71 -6.17 26.28
C ARG A 70 6.49 -6.04 25.38
N PHE A 71 5.56 -5.13 25.71
CA PHE A 71 4.41 -4.85 24.87
C PHE A 71 4.84 -4.17 23.56
N VAL A 72 5.67 -3.12 23.65
CA VAL A 72 6.23 -2.41 22.50
C VAL A 72 6.96 -3.37 21.56
N ASP A 73 7.88 -4.19 22.09
CA ASP A 73 8.67 -5.15 21.28
C ASP A 73 7.74 -6.11 20.52
N LYS A 74 6.69 -6.65 21.18
CA LYS A 74 5.70 -7.52 20.52
C LYS A 74 4.92 -6.80 19.42
N GLN A 75 4.52 -5.54 19.65
CA GLN A 75 3.78 -4.75 18.66
C GLN A 75 4.64 -4.39 17.45
N VAL A 76 5.92 -4.07 17.66
CA VAL A 76 6.87 -3.82 16.56
C VAL A 76 7.06 -5.09 15.72
N VAL A 77 7.31 -6.24 16.36
CA VAL A 77 7.45 -7.52 15.65
C VAL A 77 6.17 -7.88 14.91
N GLY A 78 5.01 -7.73 15.56
CA GLY A 78 3.71 -7.97 14.92
C GLY A 78 3.46 -7.06 13.71
N GLY A 79 3.80 -5.77 13.81
CA GLY A 79 3.70 -4.82 12.70
C GLY A 79 4.63 -5.17 11.53
N ILE A 80 5.85 -5.63 11.81
CA ILE A 80 6.79 -6.09 10.78
C ILE A 80 6.27 -7.35 10.09
N ILE A 81 5.78 -8.34 10.85
CA ILE A 81 5.21 -9.56 10.27
C ILE A 81 4.01 -9.21 9.39
N LEU A 82 3.10 -8.35 9.88
CA LEU A 82 1.95 -7.90 9.11
C LEU A 82 2.37 -7.17 7.82
N PHE A 83 3.40 -6.32 7.87
CA PHE A 83 3.96 -5.66 6.71
C PHE A 83 4.48 -6.68 5.68
N VAL A 84 5.30 -7.66 6.11
CA VAL A 84 5.87 -8.67 5.20
C VAL A 84 4.76 -9.51 4.56
N VAL A 85 3.78 -9.98 5.35
CA VAL A 85 2.68 -10.79 4.84
C VAL A 85 1.82 -9.98 3.87
N SER A 86 1.42 -8.75 4.23
CA SER A 86 0.62 -7.90 3.35
C SER A 86 1.38 -7.48 2.09
N PHE A 87 2.69 -7.25 2.16
CA PHE A 87 3.53 -6.99 0.98
C PHE A 87 3.53 -8.19 0.02
N LEU A 88 3.71 -9.42 0.53
CA LEU A 88 3.67 -10.62 -0.31
C LEU A 88 2.29 -10.81 -0.96
N ILE A 89 1.22 -10.60 -0.20
CA ILE A 89 -0.16 -10.65 -0.73
C ILE A 89 -0.37 -9.57 -1.79
N TYR A 90 0.11 -8.35 -1.55
CA TYR A 90 0.02 -7.23 -2.50
C TYR A 90 0.74 -7.55 -3.81
N VAL A 91 1.99 -8.02 -3.75
CA VAL A 91 2.77 -8.38 -4.95
C VAL A 91 2.09 -9.52 -5.71
N PHE A 92 1.62 -10.55 -5.00
CA PHE A 92 0.88 -11.66 -5.61
C PHE A 92 -0.42 -11.18 -6.29
N ALA A 93 -1.22 -10.39 -5.59
CA ALA A 93 -2.45 -9.83 -6.12
C ALA A 93 -2.18 -8.94 -7.34
N LEU A 94 -1.17 -8.08 -7.28
CA LEU A 94 -0.79 -7.23 -8.39
C LEU A 94 -0.38 -8.05 -9.61
N ASN A 95 0.46 -9.08 -9.44
CA ASN A 95 0.85 -9.96 -10.55
C ASN A 95 -0.36 -10.66 -11.18
N PHE A 96 -1.29 -11.14 -10.35
CA PHE A 96 -2.45 -11.89 -10.80
C PHE A 96 -3.54 -11.01 -11.45
N LEU A 97 -3.74 -9.82 -10.89
CA LEU A 97 -4.81 -8.89 -11.28
C LEU A 97 -4.35 -7.83 -12.27
N SER A 98 -3.10 -7.87 -12.75
CA SER A 98 -2.63 -6.98 -13.80
C SER A 98 -2.10 -7.73 -15.00
N TYR A 99 -2.11 -7.09 -16.16
CA TYR A 99 -1.55 -7.61 -17.41
C TYR A 99 -0.71 -6.51 -18.08
N PRO A 100 0.28 -6.90 -18.90
CA PRO A 100 1.06 -5.96 -19.68
C PRO A 100 0.22 -5.45 -20.87
N ASP A 101 0.18 -4.13 -21.05
CA ASP A 101 -0.35 -3.49 -22.24
C ASP A 101 0.68 -3.50 -23.37
N PRO A 102 0.29 -3.41 -24.65
CA PRO A 102 1.23 -3.25 -25.76
C PRO A 102 2.13 -2.01 -25.62
N ASP A 103 1.64 -0.96 -24.96
CA ASP A 103 2.40 0.26 -24.66
C ASP A 103 3.44 0.09 -23.53
N GLY A 104 3.52 -1.10 -22.93
CA GLY A 104 4.46 -1.45 -21.86
C GLY A 104 4.00 -1.08 -20.45
N GLU A 105 2.89 -0.36 -20.34
CA GLU A 105 2.25 -0.07 -19.05
C GLU A 105 1.50 -1.31 -18.52
N ARG A 106 1.38 -1.44 -17.19
CA ARG A 106 0.57 -2.51 -16.59
C ARG A 106 -0.83 -2.00 -16.29
N LYS A 107 -1.84 -2.71 -16.81
CA LYS A 107 -3.26 -2.41 -16.58
C LYS A 107 -3.89 -3.44 -15.66
N LEU A 108 -4.97 -3.08 -14.99
CA LEU A 108 -5.70 -3.97 -14.09
C LEU A 108 -6.77 -4.75 -14.86
N LYS A 109 -6.83 -6.06 -14.63
CA LYS A 109 -7.94 -6.92 -15.05
C LYS A 109 -9.19 -6.53 -14.25
N GLY A 110 -10.38 -6.70 -14.82
CA GLY A 110 -11.64 -6.62 -14.06
C GLY A 110 -12.14 -8.00 -13.65
N PHE A 111 -12.90 -8.10 -12.57
CA PHE A 111 -13.52 -9.38 -12.15
C PHE A 111 -14.69 -9.82 -13.03
N PHE A 112 -15.37 -8.89 -13.69
CA PHE A 112 -16.57 -9.16 -14.48
C PHE A 112 -16.35 -8.74 -15.92
N CYS A 113 -16.68 -9.63 -16.85
CA CYS A 113 -16.62 -9.37 -18.27
C CYS A 113 -17.90 -8.74 -18.80
N THR A 114 -17.78 -8.06 -19.94
CA THR A 114 -18.95 -7.67 -20.73
C THR A 114 -19.58 -8.91 -21.37
N GLU A 115 -20.86 -8.82 -21.73
CA GLU A 115 -21.59 -9.92 -22.39
C GLU A 115 -20.90 -10.38 -23.68
N LYS A 116 -20.40 -9.43 -24.49
CA LYS A 116 -19.65 -9.73 -25.73
C LYS A 116 -18.35 -10.49 -25.46
N ALA A 117 -17.63 -10.10 -24.42
CA ALA A 117 -16.40 -10.77 -24.04
C ALA A 117 -16.67 -12.16 -23.46
N GLU A 118 -17.77 -12.33 -22.73
CA GLU A 118 -18.18 -13.62 -22.18
C GLU A 118 -18.48 -14.64 -23.30
N GLU A 119 -19.16 -14.22 -24.37
CA GLU A 119 -19.39 -15.05 -25.56
C GLU A 119 -18.08 -15.42 -26.27
N PHE A 120 -17.16 -14.47 -26.41
CA PHE A 120 -15.90 -14.68 -27.11
C PHE A 120 -14.91 -15.56 -26.33
N PHE A 121 -14.80 -15.35 -25.02
CA PHE A 121 -13.85 -16.03 -24.14
C PHE A 121 -14.44 -17.25 -23.41
N GLN A 122 -15.68 -17.65 -23.73
CA GLN A 122 -16.33 -18.87 -23.25
C GLN A 122 -16.30 -19.00 -21.71
N GLY A 123 -16.50 -17.89 -20.99
CA GLY A 123 -16.50 -17.88 -19.52
C GLY A 123 -15.12 -17.95 -18.86
N ALA A 124 -14.02 -17.73 -19.58
CA ALA A 124 -12.67 -17.70 -18.99
C ALA A 124 -12.40 -16.47 -18.09
N CYS A 125 -13.36 -15.58 -17.91
CA CYS A 125 -13.22 -14.34 -17.14
C CYS A 125 -13.18 -14.57 -15.62
N PRO A 126 -12.37 -13.81 -14.86
CA PRO A 126 -11.24 -12.92 -15.23
C PRO A 126 -9.93 -13.56 -15.69
N TRP A 127 -9.82 -14.88 -15.69
CA TRP A 127 -8.58 -15.64 -15.98
C TRP A 127 -8.27 -15.75 -17.49
N ILE A 128 -8.38 -14.64 -18.20
CA ILE A 128 -8.04 -14.55 -19.62
C ILE A 128 -6.52 -14.48 -19.76
N ALA A 129 -5.97 -15.26 -20.69
CA ALA A 129 -4.56 -15.24 -21.03
C ALA A 129 -4.17 -13.87 -21.62
N ASP A 130 -3.01 -13.35 -21.23
CA ASP A 130 -2.57 -12.01 -21.64
C ASP A 130 -2.46 -11.87 -23.18
N GLU A 131 -2.12 -12.95 -23.88
CA GLU A 131 -2.11 -13.00 -25.35
C GLU A 131 -3.50 -12.78 -25.96
N ALA A 132 -4.54 -13.30 -25.33
CA ALA A 132 -5.91 -13.19 -25.82
C ALA A 132 -6.47 -11.77 -25.58
N VAL A 133 -6.03 -11.11 -24.50
CA VAL A 133 -6.28 -9.68 -24.25
C VAL A 133 -5.56 -8.81 -25.29
N ALA A 134 -4.32 -9.14 -25.64
CA ALA A 134 -3.58 -8.41 -26.67
C ALA A 134 -4.25 -8.55 -28.06
N GLN A 135 -4.81 -9.72 -28.38
CA GLN A 135 -5.50 -9.97 -29.66
C GLN A 135 -6.81 -9.20 -29.82
N SER A 136 -7.48 -8.79 -28.74
CA SER A 136 -8.72 -7.99 -28.82
C SER A 136 -8.46 -6.51 -29.12
N GLY A 137 -7.21 -6.13 -29.40
CA GLY A 137 -6.83 -4.73 -29.66
C GLY A 137 -6.72 -3.88 -28.39
N GLY A 138 -6.67 -4.50 -27.20
CA GLY A 138 -6.39 -3.81 -25.94
C GLY A 138 -7.48 -2.84 -25.45
N ILE A 139 -8.67 -2.86 -26.06
CA ILE A 139 -9.80 -2.02 -25.60
C ILE A 139 -10.37 -2.64 -24.32
N GLU A 140 -9.84 -2.19 -23.17
CA GLU A 140 -10.20 -2.76 -21.86
C GLU A 140 -11.70 -2.74 -21.58
N GLY A 141 -12.37 -1.66 -22.00
CA GLY A 141 -13.80 -1.45 -21.79
C GLY A 141 -14.69 -2.41 -22.58
N ASP A 142 -14.14 -3.08 -23.60
CA ASP A 142 -14.84 -4.12 -24.33
C ASP A 142 -14.72 -5.48 -23.64
N ILE A 143 -13.67 -5.71 -22.84
CA ILE A 143 -13.43 -6.98 -22.13
C ILE A 143 -14.09 -6.96 -20.76
N TRP A 144 -13.76 -5.97 -19.93
CA TRP A 144 -14.19 -5.92 -18.54
C TRP A 144 -15.15 -4.77 -18.29
N THR A 145 -16.13 -5.02 -17.42
CA THR A 145 -17.02 -3.98 -16.92
C THR A 145 -16.27 -2.99 -16.02
N ASP A 146 -16.73 -1.74 -15.98
CA ASP A 146 -16.19 -0.69 -15.10
C ASP A 146 -16.23 -1.12 -13.63
N LEU A 147 -17.36 -1.67 -13.18
CA LEU A 147 -17.52 -2.20 -11.82
C LEU A 147 -16.47 -3.27 -11.49
N GLY A 148 -16.21 -4.18 -12.42
CA GLY A 148 -15.22 -5.24 -12.24
C GLY A 148 -13.81 -4.68 -12.07
N ARG A 149 -13.45 -3.64 -12.82
CA ARG A 149 -12.16 -2.95 -12.74
C ARG A 149 -12.04 -2.15 -11.45
N ASP A 150 -13.08 -1.41 -11.07
CA ASP A 150 -13.12 -0.63 -9.83
C ASP A 150 -12.92 -1.52 -8.60
N LEU A 151 -13.55 -2.69 -8.55
CA LEU A 151 -13.39 -3.64 -7.45
C LEU A 151 -11.95 -4.17 -7.32
N VAL A 152 -11.30 -4.46 -8.45
CA VAL A 152 -9.88 -4.84 -8.46
C VAL A 152 -9.01 -3.69 -7.97
N GLY A 153 -9.23 -2.47 -8.50
CA GLY A 153 -8.53 -1.26 -8.07
C GLY A 153 -8.67 -1.01 -6.58
N MET A 154 -9.88 -1.12 -6.03
CA MET A 154 -10.14 -1.00 -4.58
C MET A 154 -9.43 -2.07 -3.77
N THR A 155 -9.42 -3.31 -4.26
CA THR A 155 -8.74 -4.43 -3.57
C THR A 155 -7.24 -4.17 -3.47
N VAL A 156 -6.61 -3.78 -4.58
CA VAL A 156 -5.18 -3.44 -4.63
C VAL A 156 -4.88 -2.22 -3.74
N LEU A 157 -5.75 -1.20 -3.75
CA LEU A 157 -5.63 -0.02 -2.88
C LEU A 157 -5.72 -0.38 -1.39
N ILE A 158 -6.64 -1.25 -0.99
CA ILE A 158 -6.76 -1.69 0.41
C ILE A 158 -5.50 -2.43 0.85
N LEU A 159 -4.98 -3.34 0.02
CA LEU A 159 -3.74 -4.06 0.31
C LEU A 159 -2.54 -3.10 0.44
N TRP A 160 -2.45 -2.12 -0.45
CA TRP A 160 -1.47 -1.03 -0.37
C TRP A 160 -1.58 -0.28 0.95
N LEU A 161 -2.78 0.16 1.33
CA LEU A 161 -3.00 0.91 2.57
C LEU A 161 -2.67 0.07 3.81
N ILE A 162 -3.04 -1.22 3.85
CA ILE A 162 -2.70 -2.12 4.95
C ILE A 162 -1.18 -2.23 5.10
N MET A 163 -0.47 -2.43 3.98
CA MET A 163 0.98 -2.55 3.97
C MET A 163 1.65 -1.27 4.50
N PHE A 164 1.31 -0.10 3.96
CA PHE A 164 1.87 1.17 4.41
C PHE A 164 1.46 1.52 5.85
N SER A 165 0.27 1.11 6.27
CA SER A 165 -0.20 1.28 7.65
C SER A 165 0.60 0.44 8.64
N ALA A 166 0.91 -0.81 8.28
CA ALA A 166 1.67 -1.72 9.13
C ALA A 166 3.10 -1.23 9.38
N VAL A 167 3.79 -0.77 8.33
CA VAL A 167 5.14 -0.19 8.49
C VAL A 167 5.11 1.11 9.28
N SER A 168 4.17 2.01 8.99
CA SER A 168 4.03 3.26 9.74
C SER A 168 3.72 3.01 11.21
N PHE A 169 2.87 2.04 11.53
CA PHE A 169 2.60 1.62 12.90
C PHE A 169 3.87 1.13 13.60
N ALA A 170 4.60 0.18 12.99
CA ALA A 170 5.82 -0.37 13.58
C ALA A 170 6.88 0.71 13.85
N VAL A 171 7.11 1.59 12.87
CA VAL A 171 8.08 2.70 12.98
C VAL A 171 7.62 3.72 14.03
N ALA A 172 6.33 4.07 14.05
CA ALA A 172 5.78 4.99 15.05
C ALA A 172 5.90 4.43 16.48
N VAL A 173 5.59 3.15 16.67
CA VAL A 173 5.72 2.46 17.97
C VAL A 173 7.17 2.52 18.45
N PHE A 174 8.10 2.16 17.56
CA PHE A 174 9.53 2.20 17.84
C PHE A 174 10.02 3.61 18.17
N ALA A 175 9.70 4.61 17.34
CA ALA A 175 10.11 5.99 17.52
C ALA A 175 9.56 6.57 18.85
N ASN A 176 8.30 6.29 19.18
CA ASN A 176 7.70 6.76 20.43
C ASN A 176 8.40 6.14 21.64
N PHE A 177 8.73 4.85 21.58
CA PHE A 177 9.47 4.17 22.64
C PHE A 177 10.90 4.72 22.83
N GLN A 178 11.62 4.97 21.74
CA GLN A 178 12.97 5.56 21.80
C GLN A 178 12.94 6.98 22.38
N ARG A 179 11.93 7.78 22.00
CA ARG A 179 11.72 9.12 22.57
C ARG A 179 11.59 9.07 24.10
N ARG A 180 10.75 8.16 24.62
CA ARG A 180 10.56 7.99 26.07
C ARG A 180 11.82 7.57 26.81
N ARG A 181 12.69 6.80 26.16
CA ARG A 181 13.98 6.38 26.75
C ARG A 181 14.99 7.50 26.86
N LYS A 182 14.97 8.46 25.93
CA LYS A 182 15.86 9.64 25.99
C LYS A 182 15.44 10.68 27.03
N ALA A 183 14.16 10.70 27.41
CA ALA A 183 13.62 11.65 28.39
C ALA A 183 13.83 11.21 29.85
N LYS A 184 14.31 9.98 30.09
CA LYS A 184 14.69 9.47 31.40
C LYS A 184 16.20 9.53 31.55
#